data_AF-A0A359DE12-F1
#
_entry.id   AF-A0A359DE12-F1
#
_cell.length_a   1.000
_cell.length_b   1.000
_cell.length_c   1.000
_cell.angle_alpha   90.00
_cell.angle_beta   90.00
_cell.angle_gamma   90.00
#
_symmetry.space_group_name_H-M   'P 1'
#
loop_
_entity.id
_entity.type
_entity.pdbx_description
1 polymer ?
#
loop_
_entity_poly.entity_id
_entity_poly.type
_entity_poly.pdbx_seq_one_letter_code
_entity_poly.pdbx_strand_id
1 'polypeptide(L)'
;MKTRERILECALMLFNQQGEPNVSTLEIANELGISPGNLYYHFHGKEPLILGLFERFQADLAPLLDPPHDVRLDVEDYWLFLHLIVEKLAHYRFLFQDLSNLAGRLPKLARGIRNWLNALKRTLASLLARLKAEGQLLSDTQSLGQLVEQITLTLLFSLDYQRIIGSEGESRLVVYQVMMLVAPHLSSESRFAAEHLAQRYLEA
;
A
#
# COMPACT_ATOMS: atom_id res chain seq x y z
N MET A 1 19.61 1.73 -16.46
CA MET A 1 19.30 1.14 -15.14
C MET A 1 20.58 0.61 -14.53
N LYS A 2 20.89 0.99 -13.29
CA LYS A 2 22.12 0.53 -12.60
C LYS A 2 21.96 -0.93 -12.17
N THR A 3 23.04 -1.72 -12.11
CA THR A 3 23.00 -3.15 -11.70
C THR A 3 22.29 -3.35 -10.35
N ARG A 4 22.53 -2.47 -9.38
CA ARG A 4 21.84 -2.47 -8.09
C ARG A 4 20.32 -2.39 -8.22
N GLU A 5 19.81 -1.63 -9.19
CA GLU A 5 18.37 -1.45 -9.41
C GLU A 5 17.74 -2.70 -10.04
N ARG A 6 18.44 -3.30 -11.02
CA ARG A 6 18.07 -4.60 -11.62
C ARG A 6 17.94 -5.69 -10.56
N ILE A 7 18.87 -5.73 -9.60
CA ILE A 7 18.84 -6.68 -8.49
C ILE A 7 17.59 -6.48 -7.63
N LEU A 8 17.25 -5.24 -7.27
CA LEU A 8 16.05 -4.96 -6.49
C LEU A 8 14.77 -5.33 -7.24
N GLU A 9 14.67 -5.01 -8.54
CA GLU A 9 13.48 -5.35 -9.34
C GLU A 9 13.27 -6.86 -9.48
N CYS A 10 14.34 -7.61 -9.74
CA CYS A 10 14.27 -9.07 -9.78
C CYS A 10 13.90 -9.65 -8.41
N ALA A 11 14.51 -9.15 -7.32
CA ALA A 11 14.17 -9.57 -5.97
C ALA A 11 12.70 -9.28 -5.64
N LEU A 12 12.18 -8.10 -6.01
CA LEU A 12 10.78 -7.74 -5.80
C LEU A 12 9.84 -8.69 -6.54
N MET A 13 10.13 -8.98 -7.81
CA MET A 13 9.36 -9.91 -8.62
C MET A 13 9.31 -11.30 -7.98
N LEU A 14 10.47 -11.87 -7.64
CA LEU A 14 10.57 -13.20 -7.05
C LEU A 14 9.92 -13.26 -5.66
N PHE A 15 10.14 -12.25 -4.81
CA PHE A 15 9.50 -12.18 -3.48
C PHE A 15 7.98 -12.07 -3.59
N ASN A 16 7.45 -11.31 -4.54
CA ASN A 16 6.01 -11.22 -4.75
C ASN A 16 5.41 -12.52 -5.29
N GLN A 17 6.14 -13.29 -6.08
CA GLN A 17 5.65 -14.53 -6.70
C GLN A 17 5.74 -15.72 -5.74
N GLN A 18 6.86 -15.85 -5.03
CA GLN A 18 7.20 -17.06 -4.27
C GLN A 18 7.20 -16.84 -2.75
N GLY A 19 7.15 -15.59 -2.29
CA GLY A 19 7.36 -15.20 -0.90
C GLY A 19 8.85 -15.08 -0.55
N GLU A 20 9.20 -14.05 0.22
CA GLU A 20 10.59 -13.78 0.63
C GLU A 20 11.32 -14.99 1.24
N PRO A 21 10.69 -15.80 2.13
CA PRO A 21 11.39 -16.93 2.75
C PRO A 21 11.86 -17.98 1.74
N ASN A 22 11.18 -18.13 0.61
CA ASN A 22 11.42 -19.17 -0.39
C ASN A 22 12.46 -18.78 -1.45
N VAL A 23 12.84 -17.50 -1.52
CA VAL A 23 13.77 -16.99 -2.54
C VAL A 23 15.17 -16.82 -1.97
N SER A 24 16.16 -17.40 -2.63
CA SER A 24 17.58 -17.28 -2.26
C SER A 24 18.30 -16.17 -3.05
N THR A 25 19.41 -15.64 -2.51
CA THR A 25 20.25 -14.70 -3.27
C THR A 25 20.92 -15.34 -4.49
N LEU A 26 21.15 -16.65 -4.46
CA LEU A 26 21.65 -17.40 -5.61
C LEU A 26 20.62 -17.45 -6.74
N GLU A 27 19.36 -17.68 -6.40
CA GLU A 27 18.25 -17.68 -7.36
C GLU A 27 18.08 -16.30 -8.02
N ILE A 28 18.12 -15.21 -7.25
CA ILE A 28 18.11 -13.84 -7.79
C ILE A 28 19.28 -13.60 -8.76
N ALA A 29 20.48 -14.09 -8.41
CA ALA A 29 21.65 -13.96 -9.28
C ALA A 29 21.48 -14.74 -10.59
N ASN A 30 20.98 -15.98 -10.51
CA ASN A 30 20.72 -16.84 -11.65
C ASN A 30 19.66 -16.23 -12.59
N GLU A 31 18.55 -15.74 -12.04
CA GLU A 31 17.46 -15.10 -12.79
C GLU A 31 17.97 -13.86 -13.56
N LEU A 32 18.92 -13.12 -13.00
CA LEU A 32 19.53 -11.95 -13.64
C LEU A 32 20.68 -12.28 -14.60
N GLY A 33 21.14 -13.53 -14.65
CA GLY A 33 22.34 -13.92 -15.38
C GLY A 33 23.62 -13.27 -14.86
N ILE A 34 23.73 -13.03 -13.55
CA ILE A 34 24.94 -12.47 -12.91
C ILE A 34 25.58 -13.49 -11.95
N SER A 35 26.87 -13.33 -11.66
CA SER A 35 27.53 -14.19 -10.67
C SER A 35 27.06 -13.88 -9.24
N PRO A 36 27.07 -14.87 -8.32
CA PRO A 36 26.78 -14.63 -6.90
C PRO A 36 27.70 -13.58 -6.27
N GLY A 37 28.96 -13.52 -6.71
CA GLY A 37 29.92 -12.50 -6.27
C GLY A 37 29.54 -11.08 -6.70
N ASN A 38 28.97 -10.91 -7.90
CA ASN A 38 28.46 -9.62 -8.37
C ASN A 38 27.24 -9.17 -7.54
N LEU A 39 26.31 -10.09 -7.25
CA LEU A 39 25.21 -9.78 -6.34
C LEU A 39 25.71 -9.43 -4.94
N TYR A 40 26.64 -10.21 -4.39
CA TYR A 40 27.22 -9.99 -3.07
C TYR A 40 27.94 -8.65 -2.95
N TYR A 41 28.59 -8.18 -4.02
CA TYR A 41 29.19 -6.85 -4.09
C TYR A 41 28.17 -5.72 -3.88
N HIS A 42 26.93 -5.90 -4.33
CA HIS A 42 25.86 -4.92 -4.16
C HIS A 42 25.02 -5.12 -2.90
N PHE A 43 24.77 -6.38 -2.51
CA PHE A 43 23.92 -6.76 -1.40
C PHE A 43 24.51 -7.97 -0.65
N HIS A 44 24.99 -7.73 0.57
CA HIS A 44 25.57 -8.76 1.44
C HIS A 44 24.48 -9.60 2.11
N GLY A 45 23.77 -10.40 1.31
CA GLY A 45 22.65 -11.22 1.77
C GLY A 45 21.29 -10.58 1.52
N LYS A 46 20.25 -11.13 2.16
CA LYS A 46 18.86 -10.81 1.83
C LYS A 46 18.30 -9.59 2.57
N GLU A 47 18.73 -9.34 3.80
CA GLU A 47 18.22 -8.18 4.58
C GLU A 47 18.44 -6.84 3.87
N PRO A 48 19.62 -6.57 3.25
CA PRO A 48 19.82 -5.33 2.51
C PRO A 48 18.91 -5.20 1.27
N LEU A 49 18.47 -6.30 0.66
CA LEU A 49 17.48 -6.29 -0.43
C LEU A 49 16.11 -5.86 0.09
N ILE A 50 15.66 -6.47 1.20
CA ILE A 50 14.36 -6.17 1.82
C ILE A 50 14.32 -4.70 2.26
N LEU A 51 15.38 -4.22 2.93
CA LEU A 51 15.47 -2.83 3.34
C LEU A 51 15.53 -1.87 2.16
N GLY A 52 16.27 -2.21 1.10
CA GLY A 52 16.32 -1.41 -0.12
C GLY A 52 14.97 -1.34 -0.87
N LEU A 53 14.21 -2.44 -0.88
CA LEU A 53 12.84 -2.46 -1.41
C LEU A 53 11.89 -1.65 -0.53
N PHE A 54 12.04 -1.72 0.78
CA PHE A 54 11.25 -0.91 1.70
C PHE A 54 11.55 0.59 1.55
N GLU A 55 12.80 0.99 1.36
CA GLU A 55 13.18 2.39 1.05
C GLU A 55 12.53 2.88 -0.25
N ARG A 56 12.49 2.04 -1.30
CA ARG A 56 11.78 2.36 -2.55
C ARG A 56 10.28 2.50 -2.34
N PHE A 57 9.68 1.57 -1.60
CA PHE A 57 8.27 1.65 -1.22
C PHE A 57 7.94 2.97 -0.50
N GLN A 58 8.78 3.38 0.46
CA GLN A 58 8.61 4.65 1.16
C GLN A 58 8.72 5.86 0.22
N ALA A 59 9.71 5.86 -0.67
CA ALA A 59 9.90 6.93 -1.65
C ALA A 59 8.72 7.03 -2.63
N ASP A 60 8.20 5.90 -3.09
CA ASP A 60 7.07 5.82 -4.02
C ASP A 60 5.76 6.33 -3.40
N LEU A 61 5.57 6.11 -2.09
CA LEU A 61 4.38 6.58 -1.37
C LEU A 61 4.51 7.98 -0.78
N ALA A 62 5.73 8.51 -0.59
CA ALA A 62 5.94 9.81 0.06
C ALA A 62 5.12 10.95 -0.58
N PRO A 63 5.02 11.09 -1.92
CA PRO A 63 4.21 12.13 -2.55
C PRO A 63 2.70 12.00 -2.27
N LEU A 64 2.24 10.78 -1.96
CA LEU A 64 0.85 10.52 -1.63
C LEU A 64 0.57 10.83 -0.16
N LEU A 65 1.51 10.54 0.75
CA LEU A 65 1.26 10.74 2.18
C LEU A 65 1.43 12.20 2.65
N ASP A 66 2.03 13.05 1.83
CA ASP A 66 2.21 14.48 2.09
C ASP A 66 1.73 15.33 0.89
N PRO A 67 0.41 15.32 0.59
CA PRO A 67 -0.10 16.08 -0.54
C PRO A 67 -0.01 17.59 -0.26
N PRO A 68 0.36 18.42 -1.26
CA PRO A 68 0.48 19.86 -1.06
C PRO A 68 -0.79 20.49 -0.49
N HIS A 69 -0.63 21.41 0.47
CA HIS A 69 -1.75 22.03 1.20
C HIS A 69 -2.64 22.94 0.34
N ASP A 70 -2.14 23.37 -0.82
CA ASP A 70 -2.75 24.32 -1.75
C ASP A 70 -3.56 23.65 -2.87
N VAL A 71 -3.51 22.32 -2.99
CA VAL A 71 -4.35 21.59 -3.95
C VAL A 71 -5.76 21.47 -3.39
N ARG A 72 -6.72 22.14 -4.03
CA ARG A 72 -8.15 21.81 -3.89
C ARG A 72 -8.37 20.48 -4.59
N LEU A 73 -8.64 19.45 -3.81
CA LEU A 73 -8.98 18.13 -4.32
C LEU A 73 -10.50 18.06 -4.44
N ASP A 74 -11.00 17.76 -5.63
CA ASP A 74 -12.39 17.37 -5.81
C ASP A 74 -12.60 15.96 -5.23
N VAL A 75 -13.85 15.58 -4.95
CA VAL A 75 -14.22 14.25 -4.40
C VAL A 75 -13.59 13.11 -5.21
N GLU A 76 -13.50 13.29 -6.53
CA GLU A 76 -12.92 12.31 -7.47
C GLU A 76 -11.41 12.12 -7.26
N ASP A 77 -10.68 13.16 -6.85
CA ASP A 77 -9.24 13.08 -6.60
C ASP A 77 -8.92 12.22 -5.37
N TYR A 78 -9.82 12.17 -4.38
CA TYR A 78 -9.68 11.29 -3.20
C TYR A 78 -9.75 9.81 -3.58
N TRP A 79 -10.51 9.46 -4.62
CA TRP A 79 -10.63 8.09 -5.08
C TRP A 79 -9.44 7.67 -5.96
N LEU A 80 -8.96 8.58 -6.80
CA LEU A 80 -7.69 8.38 -7.51
C LEU A 80 -6.54 8.18 -6.52
N PHE A 81 -6.48 9.00 -5.48
CA PHE A 81 -5.50 8.87 -4.41
C PHE A 81 -5.49 7.48 -3.76
N LEU A 82 -6.68 7.00 -3.37
CA LEU A 82 -6.86 5.67 -2.82
C LEU A 82 -6.41 4.58 -3.78
N HIS A 83 -6.78 4.70 -5.06
CA HIS A 83 -6.36 3.77 -6.11
C HIS A 83 -4.83 3.68 -6.20
N LEU A 84 -4.14 4.83 -6.23
CA LEU A 84 -2.67 4.87 -6.28
C LEU A 84 -2.01 4.23 -5.06
N ILE A 85 -2.56 4.42 -3.85
CA ILE A 85 -2.06 3.74 -2.64
C ILE A 85 -2.20 2.23 -2.78
N VAL A 86 -3.37 1.74 -3.17
CA VAL A 86 -3.61 0.30 -3.32
C VAL A 86 -2.68 -0.30 -4.35
N GLU A 87 -2.46 0.36 -5.49
CA GLU A 87 -1.52 -0.10 -6.52
C GLU A 87 -0.09 -0.21 -5.98
N LYS A 88 0.37 0.74 -5.16
CA LYS A 88 1.68 0.66 -4.51
C LYS A 88 1.75 -0.47 -3.48
N LEU A 89 0.70 -0.67 -2.68
CA LEU A 89 0.63 -1.79 -1.73
C LEU A 89 0.66 -3.14 -2.46
N ALA A 90 -0.05 -3.26 -3.58
CA ALA A 90 -0.05 -4.45 -4.42
C ALA A 90 1.33 -4.70 -5.07
N HIS A 91 1.99 -3.64 -5.55
CA HIS A 91 3.32 -3.73 -6.16
C HIS A 91 4.38 -4.24 -5.19
N TYR A 92 4.29 -3.87 -3.91
CA TYR A 92 5.21 -4.33 -2.85
C TYR A 92 4.57 -5.36 -1.91
N ARG A 93 3.59 -6.16 -2.40
CA ARG A 93 2.75 -7.05 -1.58
C ARG A 93 3.53 -8.00 -0.67
N PHE A 94 4.73 -8.45 -1.06
CA PHE A 94 5.55 -9.34 -0.24
C PHE A 94 5.87 -8.75 1.15
N LEU A 95 5.97 -7.42 1.27
CA LEU A 95 6.22 -6.75 2.55
C LEU A 95 5.07 -6.95 3.53
N PHE A 96 3.84 -7.01 3.02
CA PHE A 96 2.61 -7.04 3.81
C PHE A 96 2.15 -8.47 4.12
N GLN A 97 2.33 -9.38 3.14
CA GLN A 97 2.03 -10.81 3.28
C GLN A 97 2.73 -11.47 4.48
N ASP A 98 3.99 -11.10 4.74
CA ASP A 98 4.80 -11.66 5.82
C ASP A 98 5.26 -10.61 6.84
N LEU A 99 4.50 -9.51 6.96
CA LEU A 99 4.92 -8.31 7.68
C LEU A 99 5.33 -8.59 9.13
N SER A 100 4.56 -9.41 9.84
CA SER A 100 4.84 -9.75 11.25
C SER A 100 6.18 -10.45 11.42
N ASN A 101 6.49 -11.42 10.55
CA ASN A 101 7.76 -12.15 10.59
C ASN A 101 8.93 -11.29 10.13
N LEU A 102 8.74 -10.49 9.08
CA LEU A 102 9.74 -9.53 8.61
C LEU A 102 10.06 -8.47 9.69
N ALA A 103 9.04 -7.89 10.32
CA ALA A 103 9.20 -6.89 11.37
C ALA A 103 9.84 -7.47 12.64
N GLY A 104 9.54 -8.72 12.99
CA GLY A 104 10.17 -9.42 14.10
C GLY A 104 11.67 -9.66 13.91
N ARG A 105 12.10 -9.94 12.66
CA ARG A 105 13.51 -10.17 12.30
C ARG A 105 14.29 -8.88 12.02
N LEU A 106 13.63 -7.84 11.51
CA LEU A 106 14.26 -6.61 11.02
C LEU A 106 13.76 -5.36 11.79
N PRO A 107 14.39 -4.97 12.92
CA PRO A 107 13.95 -3.83 13.73
C PRO A 107 13.91 -2.48 12.98
N LYS A 108 14.75 -2.31 11.95
CA LYS A 108 14.71 -1.12 11.08
C LYS A 108 13.41 -1.07 10.27
N LEU A 109 13.00 -2.20 9.69
CA LEU A 109 11.75 -2.33 8.96
C LEU A 109 10.56 -2.08 9.88
N ALA A 110 10.53 -2.69 11.07
CA ALA A 110 9.44 -2.51 12.03
C ALA A 110 9.21 -1.04 12.41
N ARG A 111 10.29 -0.30 12.67
CA ARG A 111 10.22 1.15 12.94
C ARG A 111 9.74 1.93 11.72
N GLY A 112 10.26 1.61 10.54
CA GLY A 112 9.86 2.23 9.29
C GLY A 112 8.37 2.06 9.00
N ILE A 113 7.86 0.83 9.12
CA ILE A 113 6.44 0.50 8.93
C ILE A 113 5.56 1.26 9.93
N ARG A 114 5.96 1.33 11.21
CA ARG A 114 5.22 2.12 12.20
C ARG A 114 5.14 3.59 11.81
N ASN A 115 6.25 4.18 11.37
CA ASN A 115 6.28 5.57 10.95
C ASN A 115 5.41 5.81 9.70
N TRP A 116 5.48 4.89 8.75
CA TRP A 116 4.66 4.92 7.54
C TRP A 116 3.16 4.79 7.85
N LEU A 117 2.75 3.85 8.71
CA LEU A 117 1.36 3.70 9.16
C LEU A 117 0.86 4.96 9.86
N ASN A 118 1.68 5.59 10.70
CA ASN A 118 1.33 6.85 11.34
C ASN A 118 1.20 8.01 10.34
N ALA A 119 2.00 8.02 9.27
CA ALA A 119 1.84 8.99 8.19
C ALA A 119 0.52 8.74 7.44
N LEU A 120 0.27 7.51 6.98
CA LEU A 120 -0.96 7.11 6.32
C LEU A 120 -2.22 7.48 7.12
N LYS A 121 -2.28 7.13 8.40
CA LYS A 121 -3.42 7.46 9.26
C LYS A 121 -3.65 8.97 9.39
N ARG A 122 -2.57 9.76 9.50
CA ARG A 122 -2.67 11.23 9.54
C ARG A 122 -3.18 11.80 8.23
N THR A 123 -2.71 11.29 7.09
CA THR A 123 -3.18 11.70 5.77
C THR A 123 -4.67 11.38 5.61
N LEU A 124 -5.08 10.13 5.90
CA LEU A 124 -6.49 9.72 5.86
C LEU A 124 -7.38 10.58 6.76
N ALA A 125 -6.96 10.82 8.00
CA ALA A 125 -7.69 11.69 8.93
C ALA A 125 -7.82 13.13 8.41
N SER A 126 -6.76 13.67 7.80
CA SER A 126 -6.79 15.01 7.21
C SER A 126 -7.76 15.09 6.03
N LEU A 127 -7.77 14.08 5.15
CA LEU A 127 -8.68 14.02 4.01
C LEU A 127 -10.15 13.95 4.47
N LEU A 128 -10.47 13.08 5.43
CA LEU A 128 -11.82 12.99 5.99
C LEU A 128 -12.25 14.28 6.71
N ALA A 129 -11.31 14.95 7.39
CA ALA A 129 -11.58 16.23 8.03
C ALA A 129 -11.88 17.35 7.03
N ARG A 130 -11.23 17.36 5.85
CA ARG A 130 -11.53 18.31 4.76
C ARG A 130 -12.94 18.08 4.21
N LEU A 131 -13.30 16.83 3.89
CA LEU A 131 -14.66 16.47 3.45
C LEU A 131 -15.73 16.88 4.48
N LYS A 132 -15.42 16.76 5.78
CA LYS A 132 -16.30 17.22 6.86
C LYS A 132 -16.44 18.74 6.87
N ALA A 133 -15.33 19.47 6.73
CA ALA A 133 -15.33 20.93 6.72
C ALA A 133 -16.13 21.52 5.53
N GLU A 134 -16.17 20.79 4.41
CA GLU A 134 -16.94 21.13 3.21
C GLU A 134 -18.41 20.67 3.27
N GLY A 135 -18.84 20.04 4.37
CA GLY A 135 -20.22 19.55 4.54
C GLY A 135 -20.54 18.27 3.76
N GLN A 136 -19.56 17.67 3.09
CA GLN A 136 -19.74 16.43 2.31
C GLN A 136 -19.72 15.18 3.18
N LEU A 137 -19.15 15.27 4.39
CA LEU A 137 -19.13 14.19 5.38
C LEU A 137 -19.84 14.64 6.66
N LEU A 138 -20.72 13.78 7.19
CA LEU A 138 -21.64 14.14 8.27
C LEU A 138 -21.27 13.55 9.64
N SER A 139 -20.54 12.43 9.70
CA SER A 139 -20.23 11.73 10.95
C SER A 139 -19.34 12.52 11.91
N ASP A 140 -19.45 12.21 13.20
CA ASP A 140 -18.65 12.85 14.25
C ASP A 140 -17.17 12.41 14.26
N THR A 141 -16.34 13.13 15.02
CA THR A 141 -14.89 12.90 15.08
C THR A 141 -14.53 11.50 15.58
N GLN A 142 -15.31 10.96 16.52
CA GLN A 142 -15.06 9.61 17.05
C GLN A 142 -15.26 8.54 15.98
N SER A 143 -16.36 8.64 15.21
CA SER A 143 -16.66 7.75 14.09
C SER A 143 -15.58 7.82 13.02
N LEU A 144 -15.05 9.02 12.75
CA LEU A 144 -13.95 9.20 11.79
C LEU A 144 -12.65 8.57 12.24
N GLY A 145 -12.32 8.64 13.54
CA GLY A 145 -11.16 7.93 14.08
C GLY A 145 -11.26 6.42 13.87
N GLN A 146 -12.45 5.84 14.10
CA GLN A 146 -12.70 4.42 13.84
C GLN A 146 -12.65 4.08 12.34
N LEU A 147 -13.20 4.96 11.48
CA LEU A 147 -13.16 4.80 10.04
C LEU A 147 -11.71 4.75 9.52
N VAL A 148 -10.83 5.63 10.02
CA VAL A 148 -9.40 5.60 9.66
C VAL A 148 -8.74 4.25 10.00
N GLU A 149 -9.07 3.67 11.16
CA GLU A 149 -8.59 2.34 11.53
C GLU A 149 -9.11 1.27 10.57
N GLN A 150 -10.42 1.29 10.24
CA GLN A 150 -11.00 0.33 9.29
C GLN A 150 -10.36 0.44 7.91
N ILE A 151 -10.22 1.66 7.37
CA ILE A 151 -9.55 1.89 6.09
C ILE A 151 -8.11 1.33 6.14
N THR A 152 -7.36 1.62 7.21
CA THR A 152 -5.99 1.14 7.34
C THR A 152 -5.91 -0.39 7.36
N LEU A 153 -6.80 -1.05 8.11
CA LEU A 153 -6.86 -2.52 8.15
C LEU A 153 -7.24 -3.11 6.79
N THR A 154 -8.23 -2.54 6.10
CA THR A 154 -8.64 -2.99 4.77
C THR A 154 -7.50 -2.84 3.76
N LEU A 155 -6.78 -1.72 3.76
CA LEU A 155 -5.62 -1.49 2.89
C LEU A 155 -4.51 -2.53 3.11
N LEU A 156 -4.25 -2.89 4.37
CA LEU A 156 -3.17 -3.83 4.70
C LEU A 156 -3.52 -5.29 4.42
N PHE A 157 -4.76 -5.71 4.68
CA PHE A 157 -5.09 -7.13 4.79
C PHE A 157 -6.11 -7.62 3.76
N SER A 158 -6.76 -6.75 2.98
CA SER A 158 -7.79 -7.19 2.02
C SER A 158 -7.21 -8.11 0.93
N LEU A 159 -6.02 -7.80 0.40
CA LEU A 159 -5.39 -8.65 -0.62
C LEU A 159 -5.04 -10.04 -0.07
N ASP A 160 -4.63 -10.13 1.19
CA ASP A 160 -4.31 -11.41 1.83
C ASP A 160 -5.58 -12.20 2.16
N TYR A 161 -6.62 -11.52 2.62
CA TYR A 161 -7.94 -12.10 2.79
C TYR A 161 -8.46 -12.72 1.48
N GLN A 162 -8.38 -11.98 0.36
CA GLN A 162 -8.78 -12.47 -0.96
C GLN A 162 -8.04 -13.75 -1.37
N ARG A 163 -6.73 -13.83 -1.08
CA ARG A 163 -5.92 -15.03 -1.37
C ARG A 163 -6.32 -16.24 -0.53
N ILE A 164 -6.59 -16.02 0.75
CA ILE A 164 -7.03 -17.09 1.65
C ILE A 164 -8.34 -17.71 1.18
N ILE A 165 -9.25 -16.91 0.61
CA ILE A 165 -10.53 -17.40 0.07
C ILE A 165 -10.45 -17.88 -1.38
N GLY A 166 -9.25 -17.90 -1.98
CA GLY A 166 -8.99 -18.50 -3.29
C GLY A 166 -8.98 -17.54 -4.49
N SER A 167 -8.97 -16.22 -4.29
CA SER A 167 -8.74 -15.22 -5.34
C SER A 167 -7.25 -14.87 -5.46
N GLU A 168 -6.77 -14.46 -6.65
CA GLU A 168 -5.37 -14.01 -6.80
C GLU A 168 -5.06 -12.67 -6.07
N GLY A 169 -6.11 -11.99 -5.62
CA GLY A 169 -6.07 -10.70 -4.95
C GLY A 169 -6.14 -9.56 -5.95
N GLU A 170 -7.24 -8.84 -5.96
CA GLU A 170 -7.57 -7.80 -6.93
C GLU A 170 -7.56 -6.42 -6.27
N SER A 171 -6.62 -5.56 -6.67
CA SER A 171 -6.50 -4.17 -6.18
C SER A 171 -7.81 -3.41 -6.26
N ARG A 172 -8.53 -3.53 -7.38
CA ARG A 172 -9.81 -2.84 -7.62
C ARG A 172 -10.85 -3.13 -6.53
N LEU A 173 -10.90 -4.36 -6.02
CA LEU A 173 -11.85 -4.75 -4.98
C LEU A 173 -11.49 -4.11 -3.64
N VAL A 174 -10.20 -3.90 -3.36
CA VAL A 174 -9.75 -3.16 -2.18
C VAL A 174 -10.22 -1.71 -2.25
N VAL A 175 -10.07 -1.06 -3.41
CA VAL A 175 -10.54 0.31 -3.63
C VAL A 175 -12.05 0.39 -3.43
N TYR A 176 -12.82 -0.51 -4.06
CA TYR A 176 -14.26 -0.63 -3.86
C TYR A 176 -14.64 -0.75 -2.38
N GLN A 177 -13.99 -1.66 -1.64
CA GLN A 177 -14.28 -1.88 -0.22
C GLN A 177 -14.03 -0.63 0.62
N VAL A 178 -12.91 0.08 0.38
CA VAL A 178 -12.63 1.33 1.11
C VAL A 178 -13.66 2.41 0.76
N MET A 179 -14.07 2.54 -0.50
CA MET A 179 -15.15 3.47 -0.89
C MET A 179 -16.45 3.15 -0.16
N MET A 180 -16.80 1.87 -0.05
CA MET A 180 -18.01 1.42 0.65
C MET A 180 -17.91 1.56 2.18
N LEU A 181 -16.71 1.60 2.76
CA LEU A 181 -16.53 1.97 4.16
C LEU A 181 -16.79 3.46 4.39
N VAL A 182 -16.43 4.32 3.45
CA VAL A 182 -16.59 5.78 3.57
C VAL A 182 -18.02 6.22 3.26
N ALA A 183 -18.68 5.59 2.29
CA ALA A 183 -20.01 6.00 1.77
C ALA A 183 -21.08 6.26 2.85
N PRO A 184 -21.24 5.44 3.92
CA PRO A 184 -22.23 5.69 4.97
C PRO A 184 -22.00 6.98 5.77
N HIS A 185 -20.78 7.52 5.75
CA HIS A 185 -20.42 8.74 6.45
C HIS A 185 -20.65 10.00 5.61
N LEU A 186 -20.83 9.85 4.30
CA LEU A 186 -21.05 10.95 3.36
C LEU A 186 -22.49 11.49 3.41
N SER A 187 -22.64 12.74 2.98
CA SER A 187 -23.93 13.37 2.65
C SER A 187 -24.65 12.58 1.55
N SER A 188 -25.96 12.78 1.39
CA SER A 188 -26.76 12.02 0.42
C SER A 188 -26.25 12.16 -1.02
N GLU A 189 -25.88 13.38 -1.44
CA GLU A 189 -25.36 13.64 -2.78
C GLU A 189 -23.97 13.01 -2.97
N SER A 190 -23.04 13.26 -2.03
CA SER A 190 -21.68 12.73 -2.10
C SER A 190 -21.66 11.19 -2.02
N ARG A 191 -22.57 10.59 -1.24
CA ARG A 191 -22.75 9.14 -1.16
C ARG A 191 -23.15 8.54 -2.50
N PHE A 192 -24.17 9.10 -3.15
CA PHE A 192 -24.64 8.62 -4.44
C PHE A 192 -23.52 8.67 -5.49
N ALA A 193 -22.76 9.77 -5.53
CA ALA A 193 -21.61 9.90 -6.43
C ALA A 193 -20.52 8.85 -6.13
N ALA A 194 -20.17 8.65 -4.85
CA ALA A 194 -19.18 7.68 -4.44
C ALA A 194 -19.58 6.24 -4.77
N GLU A 195 -20.81 5.85 -4.46
CA GLU A 195 -21.34 4.51 -4.77
C GLU A 195 -21.39 4.26 -6.27
N HIS A 196 -21.83 5.24 -7.06
CA HIS A 196 -21.84 5.13 -8.53
C HIS A 196 -20.44 4.94 -9.11
N LEU A 197 -19.45 5.69 -8.62
CA LEU A 197 -18.07 5.51 -9.04
C LEU A 197 -17.49 4.16 -8.58
N ALA A 198 -17.83 3.72 -7.37
CA ALA A 198 -17.35 2.46 -6.80
C ALA A 198 -17.74 1.25 -7.68
N GLN A 199 -18.94 1.26 -8.28
CA GLN A 199 -19.40 0.18 -9.16
C GLN A 199 -18.46 -0.07 -10.34
N ARG A 200 -17.76 0.96 -10.86
CA ARG A 200 -16.80 0.79 -11.97
C ARG A 200 -15.64 -0.15 -11.62
N TYR A 201 -15.32 -0.31 -10.34
CA TYR A 201 -14.28 -1.25 -9.90
C TYR A 201 -14.74 -2.72 -9.94
N LEU A 202 -16.04 -2.99 -10.04
CA LEU A 202 -16.60 -4.35 -10.17
C LEU A 202 -16.74 -4.82 -11.64
N GLU A 203 -16.73 -3.90 -12.60
CA GLU A 203 -17.10 -4.17 -14.00
C GLU A 203 -15.93 -4.60 -14.92
N ALA A 204 -14.73 -4.79 -14.38
CA ALA A 204 -13.52 -5.21 -15.14
C ALA A 204 -13.26 -6.73 -15.13
#